data_AF-A0A9E1M139-F1
#
_entry.id   AF-A0A9E1M139-F1
#
_cell.length_a   1.000
_cell.length_b   1.000
_cell.length_c   1.000
_cell.angle_alpha   90.00
_cell.angle_beta   90.00
_cell.angle_gamma   90.00
#
_symmetry.space_group_name_H-M   'P 1'
#
loop_
_entity.id
_entity.type
_entity.pdbx_description
1 polymer ?
#
loop_
_entity_poly.entity_id
_entity_poly.type
_entity_poly.pdbx_seq_one_letter_code
_entity_poly.pdbx_strand_id
1 'polypeptide(L)'
;ELSVRLTKIPMGNAYQVTEQEVLRYGLVQVTGTENVTVEKLQEPGEGKLPSEIFRVTADLEKKPSGTRIVFENEKYRWDDYSHNDAVENVIPLKP
;
A
#
# COMPACT_ATOMS: atom_id res chain seq x y z
N GLU A 1 -2.28 -13.82 5.19
CA GLU A 1 -1.95 -12.72 4.27
C GLU A 1 -3.26 -12.00 3.92
N LEU A 2 -3.29 -10.68 4.06
CA LEU A 2 -4.46 -9.86 3.69
C LEU A 2 -4.24 -9.34 2.27
N SER A 3 -5.28 -9.35 1.44
CA SER A 3 -5.21 -8.83 0.07
C SER A 3 -6.53 -8.22 -0.35
N VAL A 4 -6.46 -7.21 -1.21
CA VAL A 4 -7.63 -6.59 -1.87
C VAL A 4 -7.48 -6.72 -3.38
N ARG A 5 -8.58 -7.06 -4.06
CA ARG A 5 -8.64 -7.07 -5.52
C ARG A 5 -9.59 -6.01 -5.99
N LEU A 6 -9.05 -4.99 -6.64
CA LEU A 6 -9.82 -4.00 -7.36
C LEU A 6 -10.10 -4.52 -8.77
N THR A 7 -11.33 -4.35 -9.25
CA THR A 7 -11.74 -4.76 -10.60
C THR A 7 -12.37 -3.58 -11.33
N LYS A 8 -12.37 -3.63 -12.66
CA LYS A 8 -12.91 -2.57 -13.52
C LYS A 8 -12.26 -1.19 -13.27
N ILE A 9 -10.98 -1.18 -12.89
CA ILE A 9 -10.21 0.06 -12.92
C ILE A 9 -10.07 0.48 -14.38
N PRO A 10 -10.32 1.76 -14.72
CA PRO A 10 -10.04 2.27 -16.05
C PRO A 10 -8.59 2.03 -16.48
N MET A 11 -8.35 2.07 -17.78
CA MET A 11 -6.98 2.07 -18.29
C MET A 11 -6.32 3.41 -17.98
N GLY A 12 -5.02 3.37 -17.66
CA GLY A 12 -4.21 4.55 -17.36
C GLY A 12 -2.79 4.15 -16.96
N ASN A 13 -1.86 5.10 -17.07
CA ASN A 13 -0.43 4.84 -17.00
C ASN A 13 0.27 5.39 -15.73
N ALA A 14 -0.45 6.14 -14.89
CA ALA A 14 0.12 6.89 -13.77
C ALA A 14 -0.65 6.69 -12.46
N TYR A 15 -1.18 5.49 -12.20
CA TYR A 15 -1.85 5.20 -10.94
C TYR A 15 -0.84 5.25 -9.80
N GLN A 16 -1.09 6.10 -8.80
CA GLN A 16 -0.32 6.11 -7.57
C GLN A 16 -0.98 5.19 -6.55
N VAL A 17 -0.18 4.35 -5.92
CA VAL A 17 -0.63 3.44 -4.85
C VAL A 17 0.21 3.72 -3.61
N THR A 18 -0.45 4.01 -2.50
CA THR A 18 0.21 4.30 -1.23
C THR A 18 -0.42 3.45 -0.15
N GLU A 19 0.41 2.92 0.73
CA GLU A 19 -0.08 2.32 1.97
C GLU A 19 -0.41 3.43 2.98
N GLN A 20 -1.50 3.25 3.71
CA GLN A 20 -1.85 4.14 4.80
C GLN A 20 -0.98 3.82 6.02
N GLU A 21 -0.61 4.85 6.79
CA GLU A 21 0.07 4.64 8.07
C GLU A 21 -0.80 3.80 9.02
N VAL A 22 -0.19 2.77 9.62
CA VAL A 22 -0.84 1.89 10.60
C VAL A 22 -0.03 1.91 11.88
N LEU A 23 -0.70 2.01 13.01
CA LEU A 23 -0.05 2.07 14.31
C LEU A 23 0.85 0.85 14.56
N ARG A 24 2.13 1.10 14.92
CA ARG A 24 3.20 0.12 15.24
C ARG A 24 3.72 -0.76 14.12
N TYR A 25 3.14 -0.66 12.94
CA TYR A 25 3.68 -1.28 11.74
C TYR A 25 4.31 -0.20 10.90
N GLY A 26 5.40 -0.52 10.21
CA GLY A 26 5.83 0.32 9.12
C GLY A 26 6.37 -0.46 7.96
N LEU A 27 6.29 0.22 6.84
CA LEU A 27 6.57 -0.30 5.53
C LEU A 27 8.08 -0.50 5.37
N VAL A 28 8.51 -1.74 5.22
CA VAL A 28 9.93 -2.09 5.05
C VAL A 28 10.27 -2.36 3.59
N GLN A 29 9.32 -2.89 2.81
CA GLN A 29 9.56 -3.24 1.43
C GLN A 29 8.27 -3.17 0.60
N VAL A 30 8.41 -2.76 -0.66
CA VAL A 30 7.35 -2.86 -1.66
C VAL A 30 7.86 -3.65 -2.86
N THR A 31 7.06 -4.60 -3.34
CA THR A 31 7.32 -5.29 -4.60
C THR A 31 6.11 -5.20 -5.53
N GLY A 32 6.35 -5.34 -6.83
CA GLY A 32 5.29 -5.26 -7.83
C GLY A 32 5.58 -6.08 -9.07
N THR A 33 4.55 -6.27 -9.90
CA THR A 33 4.67 -6.85 -11.24
C THR A 33 5.44 -5.92 -12.18
N GLU A 34 5.76 -6.40 -13.38
CA GLU A 34 6.62 -5.71 -14.36
C GLU A 34 6.13 -4.32 -14.80
N ASN A 35 4.84 -4.02 -14.61
CA ASN A 35 4.24 -2.73 -14.94
C ASN A 35 4.16 -1.76 -13.75
N VAL A 36 4.74 -2.14 -12.61
CA VAL A 36 4.79 -1.34 -11.39
C VAL A 36 6.20 -0.79 -11.24
N THR A 37 6.30 0.52 -11.03
CA THR A 37 7.55 1.16 -10.64
C THR A 37 7.51 1.40 -9.14
N VAL A 38 8.51 0.87 -8.45
CA VAL A 38 8.73 1.10 -7.01
C VAL A 38 10.01 1.90 -6.87
N GLU A 39 9.89 3.08 -6.28
CA GLU A 39 11.03 3.95 -6.00
C GLU A 39 11.19 4.12 -4.50
N LYS A 40 12.38 3.75 -4.00
CA LYS A 40 12.76 3.96 -2.60
C LYS A 40 13.27 5.40 -2.45
N LEU A 41 12.54 6.21 -1.70
CA LEU A 41 12.84 7.61 -1.43
C LEU A 41 13.75 7.77 -0.21
N GLN A 42 13.52 6.97 0.83
CA GLN A 42 14.27 6.97 2.09
C GLN A 42 14.35 5.55 2.68
N GLU A 43 15.21 5.38 3.68
CA GLU A 43 15.27 4.14 4.46
C GLU A 43 14.03 4.00 5.37
N PRO A 44 13.45 2.79 5.49
CA PRO A 44 12.40 2.49 6.46
C PRO A 44 12.84 2.79 7.90
N GLY A 45 11.88 3.17 8.75
CA GLY A 45 12.15 3.40 10.16
C GLY A 45 10.92 3.77 10.97
N GLU A 46 11.06 3.74 12.28
CA GLU A 46 10.00 4.11 13.21
C GLU A 46 9.57 5.57 13.00
N GLY A 47 8.25 5.80 12.91
CA GLY A 47 7.67 7.14 12.73
C GLY A 47 7.80 7.71 11.31
N LYS A 48 8.22 6.91 10.33
CA LYS A 48 8.26 7.29 8.91
C LYS A 48 6.96 6.91 8.23
N LEU A 49 6.38 7.83 7.46
CA LEU A 49 5.18 7.56 6.70
C LEU A 49 5.51 6.68 5.48
N PRO A 50 4.64 5.74 5.08
CA PRO A 50 4.86 4.93 3.88
C PRO A 50 5.19 5.74 2.62
N SER A 51 4.53 6.90 2.44
CA SER A 51 4.76 7.81 1.31
C SER A 51 6.10 8.55 1.33
N GLU A 52 6.76 8.62 2.49
CA GLU A 52 8.11 9.19 2.62
C GLU A 52 9.20 8.16 2.30
N ILE A 53 8.87 6.87 2.38
CA ILE A 53 9.77 5.74 2.19
C ILE A 53 9.72 5.24 0.75
N PHE A 54 8.51 5.01 0.22
CA PHE A 54 8.31 4.50 -1.14
C PHE A 54 7.32 5.32 -1.95
N ARG A 55 7.64 5.51 -3.24
CA ARG A 55 6.69 5.96 -4.26
C ARG A 55 6.40 4.80 -5.20
N VAL A 56 5.12 4.46 -5.35
CA VAL A 56 4.68 3.36 -6.20
C VAL A 56 3.76 3.89 -7.30
N THR A 57 4.09 3.58 -8.54
CA THR A 57 3.25 3.87 -9.69
C THR A 57 2.95 2.62 -10.49
N ALA A 58 1.72 2.47 -10.98
CA ALA A 58 1.29 1.36 -11.82
C ALA A 58 0.82 1.87 -13.19
N ASP A 59 1.33 1.23 -14.23
CA ASP A 59 0.95 1.47 -15.61
C ASP A 59 0.06 0.33 -16.10
N LEU A 60 -1.27 0.54 -16.06
CA LEU A 60 -2.22 -0.48 -16.48
C LEU A 60 -2.27 -0.62 -18.01
N GLU A 61 -1.78 0.35 -18.78
CA GLU A 61 -1.67 0.23 -20.25
C GLU A 61 -0.66 -0.83 -20.65
N LYS A 62 0.44 -0.96 -19.91
CA LYS A 62 1.45 -2.02 -20.12
C LYS A 62 0.97 -3.40 -19.66
N LYS A 63 0.07 -3.46 -18.68
CA LYS A 63 -0.49 -4.71 -18.15
C LYS A 63 -1.96 -4.51 -17.75
N PRO A 64 -2.92 -4.71 -18.67
CA PRO A 64 -4.34 -4.42 -18.44
C PRO A 64 -5.01 -5.26 -17.34
N SER A 65 -4.40 -6.38 -16.94
CA SER A 65 -4.92 -7.23 -15.88
C SER A 65 -3.81 -7.96 -15.12
N GLY A 66 -4.10 -8.32 -13.87
CA GLY A 66 -3.16 -9.08 -13.05
C GLY A 66 -1.96 -8.27 -12.54
N THR A 67 -2.04 -6.94 -12.56
CA THR A 67 -1.12 -6.09 -11.79
C THR A 67 -1.23 -6.46 -10.31
N ARG A 68 -0.08 -6.72 -9.67
CA ARG A 68 0.01 -7.02 -8.25
C ARG A 68 1.07 -6.12 -7.62
N ILE A 69 0.73 -5.58 -6.46
CA ILE A 69 1.64 -4.81 -5.60
C ILE A 69 1.55 -5.46 -4.22
N VAL A 70 2.69 -5.67 -3.57
CA VAL A 70 2.78 -6.24 -2.22
C VAL A 70 3.52 -5.24 -1.34
N PHE A 71 2.91 -4.88 -0.23
CA PHE A 71 3.49 -4.06 0.82
C PHE A 71 3.85 -4.96 1.99
N GLU A 72 5.12 -4.96 2.36
CA GLU A 72 5.65 -5.74 3.48
C GLU A 72 5.88 -4.81 4.66
N ASN A 73 5.20 -5.11 5.76
CA ASN A 73 5.26 -4.33 6.98
C ASN A 73 5.88 -5.13 8.11
N GLU A 74 6.71 -4.47 8.91
CA GLU A 74 7.25 -5.02 10.15
C GLU A 74 6.71 -4.27 11.35
N LYS A 75 6.47 -5.01 12.44
CA LYS A 75 6.03 -4.43 13.70
C LYS A 75 7.26 -3.93 14.46
N TYR A 76 7.34 -2.62 14.70
CA TYR A 76 8.49 -2.01 15.38
C TYR A 76 8.46 -2.15 16.89
N ARG A 77 7.27 -2.21 17.49
CA ARG A 77 7.10 -2.34 18.95
C ARG A 77 6.20 -3.51 19.31
N TRP A 78 6.70 -4.33 20.21
CA TRP A 78 5.98 -5.45 20.83
C TRP A 78 5.47 -5.11 22.23
N ASP A 79 5.53 -3.84 22.62
CA ASP A 79 5.03 -3.39 23.92
C ASP A 79 3.53 -3.68 24.11
N ASP A 80 3.18 -3.98 25.36
CA ASP A 80 1.94 -4.63 25.80
C ASP A 80 0.67 -3.75 25.64
N TYR A 81 0.78 -2.62 24.95
CA TYR A 81 -0.29 -1.64 24.87
C TYR A 81 -1.37 -2.15 23.89
N SER A 82 -2.51 -2.68 24.32
CA SER A 82 -3.55 -3.16 23.39
C SER A 82 -4.41 -2.01 22.86
N HIS A 83 -4.60 -1.89 21.54
CA HIS A 83 -5.72 -1.12 20.98
C HIS A 83 -6.72 -2.08 20.33
N ASN A 84 -7.98 -1.95 20.71
CA ASN A 84 -9.12 -2.71 20.16
C ASN A 84 -9.80 -1.95 19.01
N ASP A 85 -9.09 -1.09 18.29
CA ASP A 85 -9.71 -0.30 17.23
C ASP A 85 -9.72 -1.04 15.90
N ALA A 86 -10.92 -1.34 15.42
CA ALA A 86 -11.19 -1.78 14.06
C ALA A 86 -11.62 -0.56 13.23
N VAL A 87 -10.98 -0.35 12.09
CA VAL A 87 -11.40 0.68 11.13
C VAL A 87 -12.36 0.03 10.13
N GLU A 88 -13.62 0.48 10.13
CA GLU A 88 -14.62 0.09 9.14
C GLU A 88 -14.66 1.13 8.02
N ASN A 89 -14.30 0.73 6.81
CA ASN A 89 -14.25 1.62 5.65
C ASN A 89 -15.64 1.65 4.98
N VAL A 90 -16.47 2.65 5.32
CA VAL A 90 -17.83 2.79 4.76
C VAL A 90 -17.75 3.49 3.40
N ILE A 91 -18.13 2.79 2.32
CA ILE A 91 -18.26 3.38 0.98
C ILE A 91 -19.70 3.87 0.79
N PRO A 92 -19.96 5.19 0.70
CA PRO A 92 -21.30 5.68 0.45
C PRO A 92 -21.70 5.39 -1.01
N LEU A 93 -22.75 4.61 -1.20
CA LEU A 93 -23.43 4.49 -2.49
C LEU A 93 -24.41 5.65 -2.63
N LYS A 94 -24.19 6.53 -3.62
CA LYS A 94 -25.18 7.54 -3.99
C LYS A 94 -26.28 6.88 -4.85
N PRO A 95 -27.57 7.22 -4.62
CA PRO A 95 -28.68 6.76 -5.45
C PRO A 95 -28.61 7.29 -6.88
#